data_AF-A0A8X8ZBW4-F1
#
_entry.id   AF-A0A8X8ZBW4-F1
#
_cell.length_a   1.000
_cell.length_b   1.000
_cell.length_c   1.000
_cell.angle_alpha   90.00
_cell.angle_beta   90.00
_cell.angle_gamma   90.00
#
_symmetry.space_group_name_H-M   'P 1'
#
loop_
_entity.id
_entity.type
_entity.pdbx_description
1 polymer ?
#
loop_
_entity_poly.entity_id
_entity_poly.type
_entity_poly.pdbx_seq_one_letter_code
_entity_poly.pdbx_strand_id
1 'polypeptide(L)'
;MPETTATSQIAPFRLISRPMDPASSAAPPEDSPTAEPSPTSSGVTAIQVQLQQFKSRAQQNQIDRKVVKDSLFLIESGSNDIFSYFDPSTSTPDAYMQSMLGQIHNFVDNIVCLGARRVALFGLGPVGCVPARSNLPGAPLGKCYDKLNKMVKKYNMGLQNLVKDLARTHPGTIAVFGHVYETIQTYRAHPTHYGFVDVDMGN
;
A
#
# COMPACT_ATOMS: atom_id res chain seq x y z
N MET A 1 -6.49 46.22 -14.15
CA MET A 1 -5.90 45.17 -13.31
C MET A 1 -5.61 43.99 -14.23
N PRO A 2 -4.37 43.50 -14.38
CA PRO A 2 -4.14 42.28 -15.16
C PRO A 2 -4.12 41.05 -14.24
N GLU A 3 -4.89 40.03 -14.61
CA GLU A 3 -4.83 38.68 -14.03
C GLU A 3 -3.57 37.95 -14.55
N THR A 4 -2.74 37.46 -13.64
CA THR A 4 -1.59 36.61 -13.94
C THR A 4 -2.00 35.15 -13.79
N THR A 5 -2.18 34.44 -14.91
CA THR A 5 -2.39 32.99 -14.92
C THR A 5 -1.03 32.29 -14.80
N ALA A 6 -0.72 31.71 -13.64
CA ALA A 6 0.48 30.90 -13.45
C ALA A 6 0.21 29.45 -13.90
N THR A 7 0.80 29.05 -15.03
CA THR A 7 0.79 27.66 -15.50
C THR A 7 1.84 26.86 -14.72
N SER A 8 1.41 25.94 -13.87
CA SER A 8 2.31 24.99 -13.19
C SER A 8 2.71 23.87 -14.16
N GLN A 9 3.94 23.89 -14.65
CA GLN A 9 4.51 22.79 -15.41
C GLN A 9 5.00 21.71 -14.43
N ILE A 10 4.33 20.55 -14.46
CA ILE A 10 4.76 19.35 -13.74
C ILE A 10 5.88 18.70 -14.55
N ALA A 11 7.08 18.61 -13.97
CA ALA A 11 8.20 17.91 -14.60
C ALA A 11 7.93 16.39 -14.68
N PRO A 12 8.30 15.71 -15.78
CA PRO A 12 8.05 14.29 -15.95
C PRO A 12 8.89 13.45 -14.97
N PHE A 13 8.25 12.45 -14.38
CA PHE A 13 8.85 11.46 -13.48
C PHE A 13 9.83 10.59 -14.29
N ARG A 14 11.14 10.69 -14.04
CA ARG A 14 12.12 9.73 -14.59
C ARG A 14 12.16 8.50 -13.69
N LEU A 15 11.57 7.40 -14.15
CA LEU A 15 11.84 6.08 -13.60
C LEU A 15 13.32 5.75 -13.79
N ILE A 16 14.04 5.53 -12.69
CA ILE A 16 15.41 5.02 -12.73
C ILE A 16 15.30 3.51 -13.01
N SER A 17 15.15 3.15 -14.29
CA SER A 17 15.29 1.77 -14.74
C SER A 17 16.78 1.49 -14.90
N ARG A 18 17.40 0.82 -13.92
CA ARG A 18 18.71 0.18 -14.15
C ARG A 18 18.46 -1.17 -14.84
N PRO A 19 19.22 -1.52 -15.90
CA PRO A 19 19.17 -2.85 -16.47
C PRO A 19 19.57 -3.89 -15.43
N MET A 20 18.90 -5.05 -15.46
CA MET A 20 19.24 -6.20 -14.65
C MET A 20 20.31 -7.00 -15.41
N ASP A 21 21.56 -6.91 -14.96
CA ASP A 21 22.66 -7.68 -15.55
C ASP A 21 22.43 -9.18 -15.31
N PRO A 22 22.71 -10.06 -16.30
CA PRO A 22 22.58 -11.49 -16.13
C PRO A 22 23.65 -12.02 -15.17
N ALA A 23 23.20 -12.84 -14.21
CA ALA A 23 24.01 -13.38 -13.13
C ALA A 23 25.28 -14.10 -13.62
N SER A 24 26.45 -13.63 -13.18
CA SER A 24 27.68 -14.40 -13.20
C SER A 24 27.73 -15.27 -11.95
N SER A 25 27.65 -16.58 -12.16
CA SER A 25 27.81 -17.64 -11.15
C SER A 25 29.24 -17.67 -10.61
N ALA A 26 29.45 -17.09 -9.43
CA ALA A 26 30.53 -17.46 -8.52
C ALA A 26 30.18 -16.96 -7.11
N ALA A 27 29.90 -17.89 -6.19
CA ALA A 27 29.65 -17.58 -4.79
C ALA A 27 30.97 -17.24 -4.06
N PRO A 28 31.05 -16.14 -3.29
CA PRO A 28 32.11 -15.95 -2.29
C PRO A 28 31.75 -16.70 -0.99
N PRO A 29 32.74 -16.99 -0.12
CA PRO A 29 32.56 -17.87 1.03
C PRO A 29 31.70 -17.22 2.12
N GLU A 30 30.87 -18.05 2.75
CA GLU A 30 30.01 -17.72 3.87
C GLU A 30 30.85 -17.33 5.10
N ASP A 31 30.68 -16.10 5.58
CA ASP A 31 30.78 -15.82 7.00
C ASP A 31 29.95 -14.57 7.38
N SER A 32 29.32 -14.63 8.56
CA SER A 32 28.48 -13.62 9.26
C SER A 32 26.93 -13.66 9.11
N PRO A 33 26.18 -13.46 10.23
CA PRO A 33 24.78 -13.89 10.35
C PRO A 33 23.79 -12.74 10.17
N THR A 34 23.14 -12.67 9.01
CA THR A 34 21.80 -12.09 8.88
C THR A 34 21.04 -12.88 7.84
N ALA A 35 20.28 -13.88 8.28
CA ALA A 35 19.35 -14.59 7.42
C ALA A 35 18.37 -13.56 6.81
N GLU A 36 18.35 -13.47 5.48
CA GLU A 36 17.25 -12.77 4.79
C GLU A 36 15.94 -13.46 5.20
N PRO A 37 14.90 -12.71 5.58
CA PRO A 37 13.61 -13.31 5.88
C PRO A 37 13.08 -14.00 4.62
N SER A 38 12.93 -15.32 4.71
CA SER A 38 12.40 -16.18 3.64
C SER A 38 11.08 -15.65 3.09
N PRO A 39 10.83 -15.76 1.77
CA PRO A 39 9.56 -15.34 1.19
C PRO A 39 8.42 -16.17 1.78
N THR A 40 7.41 -15.49 2.32
CA THR A 40 6.17 -16.11 2.78
C THR A 40 5.43 -16.76 1.60
N SER A 41 4.64 -17.81 1.88
CA SER A 41 4.10 -18.82 0.94
C SER A 41 3.25 -18.31 -0.24
N SER A 42 2.99 -17.01 -0.34
CA SER A 42 2.18 -16.39 -1.39
C SER A 42 2.99 -15.61 -2.43
N GLY A 43 4.32 -15.59 -2.34
CA GLY A 43 5.19 -14.81 -3.25
C GLY A 43 5.06 -13.28 -3.07
N VAL A 44 4.38 -12.84 -2.02
CA VAL A 44 4.19 -11.43 -1.66
C VAL A 44 5.10 -11.08 -0.49
N THR A 45 5.90 -10.02 -0.64
CA THR A 45 6.70 -9.49 0.47
C THR A 45 5.82 -8.72 1.43
N ALA A 46 5.64 -9.26 2.65
CA ALA A 46 4.87 -8.60 3.70
C ALA A 46 5.43 -7.20 4.04
N ILE A 47 4.55 -6.26 4.40
CA ILE A 47 4.94 -4.85 4.65
C ILE A 47 5.98 -4.71 5.77
N GLN A 48 5.98 -5.62 6.74
CA GLN A 48 7.01 -5.69 7.79
C GLN A 48 8.38 -6.02 7.22
N VAL A 49 8.43 -6.97 6.28
CA VAL A 49 9.69 -7.35 5.61
C VAL A 49 10.20 -6.19 4.77
N GLN A 50 9.32 -5.51 4.03
CA GLN A 50 9.68 -4.30 3.28
C GLN A 50 10.25 -3.21 4.20
N LEU A 51 9.68 -3.02 5.39
CA LEU A 51 10.21 -2.08 6.39
C LEU A 51 11.60 -2.47 6.87
N GLN A 52 11.83 -3.75 7.17
CA GLN A 52 13.13 -4.23 7.64
C GLN A 52 14.20 -4.06 6.56
N GLN A 53 13.87 -4.38 5.30
CA GLN A 53 14.75 -4.15 4.16
C GLN A 53 15.06 -2.66 4.00
N PHE A 54 14.06 -1.78 4.09
CA PHE A 54 14.27 -0.33 4.01
C PHE A 54 15.16 0.19 5.13
N LYS A 55 14.90 -0.23 6.38
CA LYS A 55 15.72 0.10 7.55
C LYS A 55 17.18 -0.34 7.37
N SER A 56 17.39 -1.59 6.98
CA SER A 56 18.73 -2.16 6.76
C SER A 56 19.51 -1.35 5.73
N ARG A 57 18.91 -1.07 4.57
CA ARG A 57 19.55 -0.26 3.52
C ARG A 57 19.85 1.18 3.96
N ALA A 58 18.95 1.80 4.73
CA ALA A 58 19.18 3.14 5.29
C ALA A 58 20.33 3.14 6.32
N GLN A 59 20.40 2.15 7.20
CA GLN A 59 21.45 2.02 8.22
C GLN A 59 22.82 1.69 7.62
N GLN A 60 22.84 0.93 6.53
CA GLN A 60 24.06 0.61 5.78
C GLN A 60 24.50 1.76 4.85
N ASN A 61 23.87 2.94 4.92
CA ASN A 61 24.11 4.09 4.05
C ASN A 61 23.96 3.79 2.55
N GLN A 62 23.20 2.74 2.19
CA GLN A 62 22.84 2.46 0.80
C GLN A 62 21.73 3.39 0.29
N ILE A 63 21.02 4.06 1.20
CA ILE A 63 20.04 5.10 0.90
C ILE A 63 20.45 6.36 1.67
N ASP A 64 20.79 7.42 0.95
CA ASP A 64 21.15 8.71 1.54
C ASP A 64 19.95 9.30 2.30
N ARG A 65 20.19 9.83 3.51
CA ARG A 65 19.17 10.50 4.33
C ARG A 65 18.50 11.67 3.61
N LYS A 66 19.23 12.40 2.76
CA LYS A 66 18.69 13.46 1.91
C LYS A 66 17.71 12.89 0.88
N VAL A 67 18.01 11.74 0.28
CA VAL A 67 17.10 11.04 -0.64
C VAL A 67 15.83 10.63 0.11
N VAL A 68 15.94 10.07 1.31
CA VAL A 68 14.78 9.74 2.15
C VAL A 68 13.93 10.99 2.43
N LYS A 69 14.55 12.11 2.80
CA LYS A 69 13.85 13.36 3.11
C LYS A 69 13.12 13.96 1.90
N ASP A 70 13.74 13.92 0.74
CA ASP A 70 13.25 14.55 -0.49
C ASP A 70 12.22 13.68 -1.24
N SER A 71 12.15 12.38 -0.91
CA SER A 71 11.26 11.41 -1.55
C SER A 71 9.79 11.54 -1.12
N LEU A 72 8.89 11.08 -2.00
CA LEU A 72 7.49 10.81 -1.71
C LEU A 72 7.31 9.31 -1.45
N PHE A 73 6.77 8.97 -0.28
CA PHE A 73 6.47 7.59 0.10
C PHE A 73 5.02 7.29 -0.25
N LEU A 74 4.82 6.38 -1.21
CA LEU A 74 3.51 5.87 -1.60
C LEU A 74 3.28 4.54 -0.90
N ILE A 75 2.21 4.44 -0.12
CA ILE A 75 1.95 3.26 0.72
C ILE A 75 0.52 2.79 0.51
N GLU A 76 0.35 1.53 0.12
CA GLU A 76 -0.91 0.79 0.12
C GLU A 76 -0.59 -0.62 0.62
N SER A 77 -1.38 -1.12 1.57
CA SER A 77 -1.21 -2.48 2.12
C SER A 77 -2.47 -2.88 2.87
N GLY A 78 -2.89 -4.13 2.71
CA GLY A 78 -4.01 -4.71 3.45
C GLY A 78 -5.04 -5.45 2.58
N SER A 79 -4.98 -5.30 1.25
CA SER A 79 -5.93 -5.95 0.34
C SER A 79 -5.85 -7.48 0.43
N ASN A 80 -4.64 -8.05 0.48
CA ASN A 80 -4.41 -9.48 0.63
C ASN A 80 -4.86 -9.99 2.00
N ASP A 81 -4.58 -9.26 3.07
CA ASP A 81 -4.98 -9.60 4.43
C ASP A 81 -6.50 -9.73 4.56
N ILE A 82 -7.25 -8.74 4.04
CA ILE A 82 -8.71 -8.78 4.04
C ILE A 82 -9.24 -9.91 3.15
N PHE A 83 -8.62 -10.16 1.99
CA PHE A 83 -9.02 -11.27 1.13
C PHE A 83 -8.82 -12.64 1.81
N SER A 84 -7.66 -12.84 2.43
CA SER A 84 -7.28 -14.07 3.12
C SER A 84 -7.99 -14.27 4.46
N TYR A 85 -8.65 -13.24 5.02
CA TYR A 85 -9.42 -13.36 6.27
C TYR A 85 -10.52 -14.42 6.21
N PHE A 86 -11.03 -14.75 5.01
CA PHE A 86 -12.07 -15.75 4.80
C PHE A 86 -11.55 -17.20 4.65
N ASP A 87 -10.24 -17.40 4.64
CA ASP A 87 -9.60 -18.66 5.04
C ASP A 87 -9.79 -18.85 6.56
N PRO A 88 -9.65 -20.04 7.19
CA PRO A 88 -9.90 -20.24 8.61
C PRO A 88 -9.06 -19.33 9.54
N SER A 89 -9.57 -18.13 9.79
CA SER A 89 -9.05 -17.18 10.76
C SER A 89 -9.65 -17.46 12.12
N THR A 90 -8.81 -17.48 13.16
CA THR A 90 -9.23 -17.62 14.57
C THR A 90 -9.63 -16.29 15.20
N SER A 91 -9.45 -15.17 14.49
CA SER A 91 -9.72 -13.81 14.99
C SER A 91 -11.03 -13.26 14.46
N THR A 92 -11.68 -12.38 15.23
CA THR A 92 -12.83 -11.61 14.73
C THR A 92 -12.38 -10.61 13.65
N PRO A 93 -13.27 -10.14 12.75
CA PRO A 93 -12.89 -9.19 11.71
C PRO A 93 -12.29 -7.92 12.30
N ASP A 94 -12.83 -7.47 13.43
CA ASP A 94 -12.41 -6.26 14.12
C ASP A 94 -11.02 -6.41 14.72
N ALA A 95 -10.74 -7.51 15.42
CA ALA A 95 -9.41 -7.78 15.97
C ALA A 95 -8.35 -7.87 14.86
N TYR A 96 -8.71 -8.51 13.74
CA TYR A 96 -7.84 -8.63 12.58
C TYR A 96 -7.51 -7.26 11.96
N MET A 97 -8.52 -6.43 11.73
CA MET A 97 -8.33 -5.06 11.21
C MET A 97 -7.51 -4.19 12.16
N GLN A 98 -7.69 -4.31 13.48
CA GLN A 98 -6.88 -3.58 14.45
C GLN A 98 -5.41 -3.99 14.39
N SER A 99 -5.13 -5.29 14.24
CA SER A 99 -3.75 -5.77 14.01
C SER A 99 -3.15 -5.17 12.74
N MET A 100 -3.89 -5.18 11.63
CA MET A 100 -3.44 -4.56 10.37
C MET A 100 -3.17 -3.05 10.54
N LEU A 101 -4.02 -2.32 11.27
CA LEU A 101 -3.83 -0.89 11.54
C LEU A 101 -2.58 -0.63 12.40
N GLY A 102 -2.30 -1.51 13.37
CA GLY A 102 -1.07 -1.45 14.16
C GLY A 102 0.18 -1.64 13.30
N GLN A 103 0.14 -2.57 12.35
CA GLN A 103 1.26 -2.85 11.45
C GLN A 103 1.58 -1.67 10.53
N ILE A 104 0.56 -1.07 9.90
CA ILE A 104 0.74 0.09 9.02
C ILE A 104 1.14 1.35 9.80
N HIS A 105 0.60 1.56 11.01
CA HIS A 105 1.04 2.64 11.90
C HIS A 105 2.53 2.52 12.22
N ASN A 106 2.97 1.33 12.65
CA ASN A 106 4.37 1.04 12.91
C ASN A 106 5.24 1.27 11.65
N PHE A 107 4.77 0.89 10.47
CA PHE A 107 5.50 1.16 9.22
C PHE A 107 5.73 2.66 9.01
N VAL A 108 4.64 3.43 9.05
CA VAL A 108 4.66 4.88 8.80
C VAL A 108 5.53 5.60 9.82
N ASP A 109 5.39 5.30 11.11
CA ASP A 109 6.22 5.90 12.16
C ASP A 109 7.70 5.66 11.92
N ASN A 110 8.07 4.44 11.54
CA ASN A 110 9.49 4.10 11.36
C ASN A 110 10.11 4.80 10.13
N ILE A 111 9.40 4.92 9.01
CA ILE A 111 9.95 5.67 7.86
C ILE A 111 10.07 7.16 8.16
N VAL A 112 9.16 7.74 8.96
CA VAL A 112 9.22 9.15 9.37
C VAL A 112 10.39 9.38 10.33
N CYS A 113 10.61 8.46 11.27
CA CYS A 113 11.80 8.45 12.14
C CYS A 113 13.12 8.36 11.35
N LEU A 114 13.14 7.64 10.22
CA LEU A 114 14.30 7.56 9.33
C LEU A 114 14.51 8.83 8.48
N GLY A 115 13.52 9.71 8.40
CA GLY A 115 13.63 11.01 7.74
C GLY A 115 12.58 11.29 6.68
N ALA A 116 11.63 10.38 6.43
CA ALA A 116 10.55 10.62 5.48
C ALA A 116 9.71 11.83 5.90
N ARG A 117 9.36 12.70 4.95
CA ARG A 117 8.56 13.91 5.20
C ARG A 117 7.32 14.04 4.33
N ARG A 118 7.19 13.25 3.28
CA ARG A 118 6.05 13.27 2.35
C ARG A 118 5.49 11.87 2.23
N VAL A 119 4.29 11.65 2.75
CA VAL A 119 3.64 10.33 2.79
C VAL A 119 2.27 10.42 2.12
N ALA A 120 2.03 9.57 1.13
CA ALA A 120 0.70 9.31 0.60
C ALA A 120 0.29 7.91 1.01
N LEU A 121 -0.69 7.83 1.91
CA LEU A 121 -1.26 6.57 2.39
C LEU A 121 -2.58 6.32 1.64
N PHE A 122 -2.61 5.31 0.80
CA PHE A 122 -3.77 4.96 0.01
C PHE A 122 -4.68 4.00 0.80
N GLY A 123 -5.97 4.25 0.77
CA GLY A 123 -6.97 3.28 1.18
C GLY A 123 -7.01 2.09 0.23
N LEU A 124 -7.63 1.01 0.67
CA LEU A 124 -7.85 -0.16 -0.16
C LEU A 124 -8.99 0.10 -1.14
N GLY A 125 -8.88 -0.49 -2.34
CA GLY A 125 -9.99 -0.59 -3.27
C GLY A 125 -11.09 -1.55 -2.78
N PRO A 126 -12.20 -1.68 -3.51
CA PRO A 126 -13.29 -2.58 -3.14
C PRO A 126 -12.89 -4.05 -3.35
N VAL A 127 -12.15 -4.62 -2.39
CA VAL A 127 -11.64 -6.02 -2.42
C VAL A 127 -12.77 -7.02 -2.65
N GLY A 128 -13.97 -6.75 -2.11
CA GLY A 128 -15.14 -7.59 -2.35
C GLY A 128 -15.63 -7.62 -3.79
N CYS A 129 -15.05 -6.85 -4.71
CA CYS A 129 -15.47 -6.78 -6.10
C CYS A 129 -14.45 -7.36 -7.08
N VAL A 130 -13.30 -7.84 -6.60
CA VAL A 130 -12.29 -8.47 -7.46
C VAL A 130 -12.79 -9.83 -7.96
N PRO A 131 -12.43 -10.27 -9.19
CA PRO A 131 -12.90 -11.56 -9.73
C PRO A 131 -12.58 -12.75 -8.82
N ALA A 132 -11.39 -12.78 -8.20
CA ALA A 132 -10.93 -13.87 -7.34
C ALA A 132 -11.85 -14.14 -6.13
N ARG A 133 -12.73 -13.20 -5.76
CA ARG A 133 -13.71 -13.39 -4.67
C ARG A 133 -14.63 -14.60 -4.89
N SER A 134 -14.83 -15.04 -6.14
CA SER A 134 -15.68 -16.20 -6.47
C SER A 134 -15.19 -17.49 -5.80
N ASN A 135 -13.91 -17.53 -5.43
CA ASN A 135 -13.29 -18.66 -4.75
C ASN A 135 -13.53 -18.65 -3.24
N LEU A 136 -14.14 -17.59 -2.68
CA LEU A 136 -14.33 -17.44 -1.25
C LEU A 136 -15.65 -18.08 -0.78
N PRO A 137 -15.64 -18.76 0.40
CA PRO A 137 -16.85 -19.33 0.96
C PRO A 137 -17.96 -18.30 1.18
N GLY A 138 -19.14 -18.59 0.64
CA GLY A 138 -20.32 -17.74 0.78
C GLY A 138 -20.27 -16.42 -0.01
N ALA A 139 -19.33 -16.26 -0.93
CA ALA A 139 -19.32 -15.14 -1.85
C ALA A 139 -20.53 -15.23 -2.82
N PRO A 140 -21.29 -14.15 -3.00
CA PRO A 140 -22.47 -14.17 -3.88
C PRO A 140 -22.06 -14.15 -5.36
N LEU A 141 -22.84 -14.76 -6.26
CA LEU A 141 -22.63 -14.65 -7.70
C LEU A 141 -23.08 -13.26 -8.22
N GLY A 142 -22.40 -12.76 -9.26
CA GLY A 142 -22.77 -11.52 -9.98
C GLY A 142 -22.70 -10.20 -9.20
N LYS A 143 -22.41 -10.20 -7.89
CA LYS A 143 -22.34 -8.99 -7.06
C LYS A 143 -21.16 -9.01 -6.10
N CYS A 144 -20.75 -7.83 -5.62
CA CYS A 144 -19.63 -7.74 -4.70
C CYS A 144 -19.92 -8.48 -3.38
N TYR A 145 -18.87 -9.01 -2.75
CA TYR A 145 -18.95 -9.59 -1.43
C TYR A 145 -18.94 -8.50 -0.36
N ASP A 146 -20.13 -8.17 0.15
CA ASP A 146 -20.31 -7.09 1.13
C ASP A 146 -19.51 -7.27 2.42
N LYS A 147 -19.24 -8.51 2.85
CA LYS A 147 -18.47 -8.76 4.07
C LYS A 147 -17.04 -8.24 3.95
N LEU A 148 -16.36 -8.50 2.82
CA LEU A 148 -15.04 -7.94 2.51
C LEU A 148 -15.09 -6.42 2.44
N ASN A 149 -16.07 -5.87 1.71
CA ASN A 149 -16.17 -4.42 1.53
C ASN A 149 -16.48 -3.66 2.84
N LYS A 150 -17.19 -4.28 3.80
CA LYS A 150 -17.37 -3.72 5.15
C LYS A 150 -16.05 -3.64 5.91
N MET A 151 -15.22 -4.68 5.83
CA MET A 151 -13.87 -4.65 6.42
C MET A 151 -13.00 -3.57 5.77
N VAL A 152 -12.99 -3.51 4.44
CA VAL A 152 -12.26 -2.47 3.68
C VAL A 152 -12.63 -1.06 4.14
N LYS A 153 -13.93 -0.75 4.23
CA LYS A 153 -14.39 0.58 4.63
C LYS A 153 -13.92 0.93 6.05
N LYS A 154 -14.03 -0.02 6.99
CA LYS A 154 -13.59 0.19 8.38
C LYS A 154 -12.07 0.36 8.48
N TYR A 155 -11.31 -0.42 7.73
CA TYR A 155 -9.85 -0.27 7.65
C TYR A 155 -9.46 1.10 7.05
N ASN A 156 -10.10 1.51 5.95
CA ASN A 156 -9.86 2.81 5.32
C ASN A 156 -10.18 3.99 6.25
N MET A 157 -11.21 3.89 7.09
CA MET A 157 -11.47 4.90 8.13
C MET A 157 -10.31 4.99 9.14
N GLY A 158 -9.74 3.84 9.54
CA GLY A 158 -8.56 3.81 10.41
C GLY A 158 -7.34 4.46 9.76
N LEU A 159 -7.09 4.18 8.47
CA LEU A 159 -6.01 4.81 7.71
C LEU A 159 -6.18 6.34 7.59
N GLN A 160 -7.41 6.82 7.38
CA GLN A 160 -7.69 8.26 7.37
C GLN A 160 -7.37 8.92 8.71
N ASN A 161 -7.70 8.25 9.82
CA ASN A 161 -7.37 8.75 11.16
C ASN A 161 -5.85 8.79 11.37
N LEU A 162 -5.13 7.73 10.95
CA LEU A 162 -3.67 7.69 10.98
C LEU A 162 -3.04 8.87 10.22
N VAL A 163 -3.51 9.17 9.00
CA VAL A 163 -3.02 10.33 8.23
C VAL A 163 -3.25 11.65 8.96
N LYS A 164 -4.43 11.84 9.56
CA LYS A 164 -4.76 13.04 10.35
C LYS A 164 -3.85 13.20 11.56
N ASP A 165 -3.55 12.10 12.24
CA ASP A 165 -2.70 12.09 13.42
C ASP A 165 -1.21 12.28 13.09
N LEU A 166 -0.75 11.86 11.91
CA LEU A 166 0.67 11.87 11.56
C LEU A 166 1.30 13.27 11.58
N ALA A 167 0.56 14.28 11.10
CA ALA A 167 1.03 15.66 11.14
C ALA A 167 1.14 16.22 12.57
N ARG A 168 0.32 15.71 13.50
CA ARG A 168 0.33 16.08 14.92
C ARG A 168 1.46 15.38 15.67
N THR A 169 1.71 14.11 15.37
CA THR A 169 2.76 13.31 16.05
C THR A 169 4.16 13.59 15.50
N HIS A 170 4.28 13.95 14.22
CA HIS A 170 5.57 14.21 13.56
C HIS A 170 5.58 15.57 12.85
N PRO A 171 5.83 16.67 13.58
CA PRO A 171 5.88 18.01 13.01
C PRO A 171 6.79 18.12 11.77
N GLY A 172 6.30 18.77 10.72
CA GLY A 172 7.02 18.90 9.45
C GLY A 172 6.81 17.74 8.47
N THR A 173 5.97 16.75 8.80
CA THR A 173 5.52 15.71 7.88
C THR A 173 4.24 16.14 7.18
N ILE A 174 4.21 16.00 5.85
CA ILE A 174 3.01 16.13 5.03
C ILE A 174 2.49 14.73 4.75
N ALA A 175 1.25 14.48 5.16
CA ALA A 175 0.56 13.21 4.96
C ALA A 175 -0.75 13.46 4.22
N VAL A 176 -1.05 12.64 3.21
CA VAL A 176 -2.32 12.67 2.48
C VAL A 176 -2.92 11.28 2.39
N PHE A 177 -4.25 11.23 2.37
CA PHE A 177 -4.99 9.97 2.20
C PHE A 177 -5.51 9.83 0.77
N GLY A 178 -5.24 8.68 0.15
CA GLY A 178 -5.74 8.35 -1.19
C GLY A 178 -7.06 7.59 -1.14
N HIS A 179 -8.13 8.19 -1.65
CA HIS A 179 -9.49 7.62 -1.68
C HIS A 179 -9.70 6.59 -2.80
N VAL A 180 -8.97 5.46 -2.74
CA VAL A 180 -9.02 4.42 -3.79
C VAL A 180 -10.39 3.78 -3.88
N TYR A 181 -11.04 3.48 -2.75
CA TYR A 181 -12.36 2.87 -2.73
C TYR A 181 -13.38 3.70 -3.51
N GLU A 182 -13.48 4.99 -3.19
CA GLU A 182 -14.41 5.92 -3.82
C GLU A 182 -14.07 6.15 -5.31
N THR A 183 -12.78 6.24 -5.63
CA THR A 183 -12.30 6.38 -7.01
C THR A 183 -12.75 5.20 -7.87
N ILE A 184 -12.52 3.97 -7.41
CA ILE A 184 -12.94 2.77 -8.15
C ILE A 184 -14.46 2.69 -8.24
N GLN A 185 -15.19 3.02 -7.18
CA GLN A 185 -16.66 3.04 -7.22
C GLN A 185 -17.20 4.05 -8.24
N THR A 186 -16.53 5.19 -8.41
CA THR A 186 -16.89 6.20 -9.43
C THR A 186 -16.71 5.66 -10.84
N TYR A 187 -15.58 4.98 -11.10
CA TYR A 187 -15.33 4.36 -12.41
C TYR A 187 -16.36 3.26 -12.73
N ARG A 188 -16.76 2.48 -11.72
CA ARG A 188 -17.76 1.43 -11.90
C ARG A 188 -19.18 1.96 -12.06
N ALA A 189 -19.51 3.10 -11.47
CA ALA A 189 -20.81 3.74 -11.65
C ALA A 189 -20.95 4.40 -13.03
N HIS A 190 -19.82 4.81 -13.65
CA HIS A 190 -19.80 5.51 -14.93
C HIS A 190 -18.77 4.92 -15.91
N PRO A 191 -18.81 3.62 -16.22
CA PRO A 191 -17.73 2.94 -16.93
C PRO A 191 -17.48 3.53 -18.32
N THR A 192 -18.55 3.83 -19.07
CA THR A 192 -18.47 4.37 -20.43
C THR A 192 -17.88 5.78 -20.48
N HIS A 193 -18.05 6.59 -19.43
CA HIS A 193 -17.44 7.92 -19.34
C HIS A 193 -15.90 7.84 -19.31
N TYR A 194 -15.36 6.76 -18.74
CA TYR A 194 -13.92 6.50 -18.65
C TYR A 194 -13.42 5.49 -19.70
N GLY A 195 -14.26 5.10 -20.67
CA GLY A 195 -13.90 4.16 -21.74
C GLY A 195 -13.88 2.68 -21.34
N PHE A 196 -14.44 2.31 -20.18
CA PHE A 196 -14.59 0.91 -19.79
C PHE A 196 -15.85 0.29 -20.41
N VAL A 197 -15.69 -0.94 -20.94
CA VAL A 197 -16.78 -1.72 -21.56
C VAL A 197 -17.27 -2.87 -20.69
N ASP A 198 -16.40 -3.40 -19.84
CA ASP A 198 -16.71 -4.48 -18.90
C ASP A 198 -16.16 -4.11 -17.53
N VAL A 199 -17.09 -3.93 -16.58
CA VAL A 199 -16.81 -3.66 -15.17
C VAL A 199 -17.61 -4.59 -14.27
N ASP A 200 -18.27 -5.57 -14.88
CA ASP A 200 -19.14 -6.52 -14.22
C ASP A 200 -18.36 -7.76 -13.82
N MET A 201 -18.89 -8.43 -12.80
CA MET A 201 -18.27 -9.62 -12.25
C MET A 201 -18.86 -10.83 -12.97
N GLY A 202 -18.51 -11.00 -14.26
CA GLY A 202 -18.77 -12.14 -15.14
C GLY A 202 -20.07 -12.91 -14.87
N ASN A 203 -21.04 -12.78 -15.77
CA ASN A 203 -22.24 -13.63 -15.76
C ASN A 203 -21.93 -15.09 -16.12
#